data_AF-A0A358WBL7-F1
#
_entry.id   AF-A0A358WBL7-F1
#
_cell.length_a   1.000
_cell.length_b   1.000
_cell.length_c   1.000
_cell.angle_alpha   90.00
_cell.angle_beta   90.00
_cell.angle_gamma   90.00
#
_symmetry.space_group_name_H-M   'P 1'
#
loop_
_entity.id
_entity.type
_entity.pdbx_description
1 polymer ?
#
loop_
_entity_poly.entity_id
_entity_poly.type
_entity_poly.pdbx_seq_one_letter_code
_entity_poly.pdbx_strand_id
1 'polypeptide(L)'
;MMTGLRTREPLGFEKFMEKVQQAAETKGCVFFLDSKEGHEQVKNGLIASDCSGWLVPVEEAEEFNAEYMDFCECDCWDKYFAWETWYEDARGNIVIEVSVV
;
A
#
# COMPACT_ATOMS: atom_id res chain seq x y z
N MET A 1 10.45 -6.07 -9.01
CA MET A 1 9.15 -5.41 -8.79
C MET A 1 8.97 -5.40 -7.29
N MET A 2 8.53 -4.28 -6.70
CA MET A 2 8.34 -4.17 -5.26
C MET A 2 7.20 -5.10 -4.84
N THR A 3 7.36 -5.86 -3.75
CA THR A 3 6.25 -6.62 -3.16
C THR A 3 5.10 -5.67 -2.81
N GLY A 4 3.86 -6.10 -3.07
CA GLY A 4 2.68 -5.26 -2.87
C GLY A 4 2.25 -4.44 -4.09
N LEU A 5 2.91 -4.59 -5.25
CA LEU A 5 2.50 -4.02 -6.53
C LEU A 5 2.43 -5.11 -7.61
N ARG A 6 1.29 -5.19 -8.32
CA ARG A 6 1.10 -6.03 -9.51
C ARG A 6 1.81 -5.50 -10.75
N THR A 7 1.94 -4.18 -10.86
CA THR A 7 2.42 -3.48 -12.06
C THR A 7 3.67 -2.68 -11.78
N ARG A 8 4.41 -2.33 -12.84
CA ARG A 8 5.45 -1.32 -12.74
C ARG A 8 4.78 0.04 -12.69
N GLU A 9 5.13 0.83 -11.69
CA GLU A 9 4.54 2.14 -11.47
C GLU A 9 5.56 3.25 -11.79
N PRO A 10 5.12 4.50 -11.99
CA PRO A 10 6.03 5.62 -12.08
C PRO A 10 6.91 5.71 -10.82
N LEU A 11 8.20 6.03 -10.99
CA LEU A 11 9.18 6.06 -9.88
C LEU A 11 8.72 6.90 -8.67
N GLY A 12 8.01 8.00 -8.90
CA GLY A 12 7.50 8.84 -7.81
C GLY A 12 6.41 8.16 -6.98
N PHE A 13 5.61 7.28 -7.59
CA PHE A 13 4.61 6.48 -6.90
C PHE A 13 5.25 5.25 -6.24
N GLU A 14 6.24 4.61 -6.87
CA GLU A 14 7.01 3.54 -6.21
C GLU A 14 7.64 4.02 -4.90
N LYS A 15 8.21 5.24 -4.88
CA LYS A 15 8.73 5.88 -3.66
C LYS A 15 7.65 6.21 -2.61
N PHE A 16 6.43 6.50 -3.06
CA PHE A 16 5.31 6.66 -2.13
C PHE A 16 4.95 5.32 -1.50
N MET A 17 4.81 4.28 -2.32
CA MET A 17 4.51 2.93 -1.86
C MET A 17 5.61 2.35 -0.96
N GLU A 18 6.88 2.70 -1.15
CA GLU A 18 7.95 2.36 -0.19
C GLU A 18 7.66 2.92 1.21
N LYS A 19 7.08 4.12 1.33
CA LYS A 19 6.67 4.70 2.62
C LYS A 19 5.42 4.02 3.17
N VAL A 20 4.47 3.64 2.31
CA VAL A 20 3.32 2.83 2.69
C VAL A 20 3.79 1.51 3.30
N GLN A 21 4.76 0.85 2.66
CA GLN A 21 5.35 -0.39 3.18
C GLN A 21 6.08 -0.17 4.51
N GLN A 22 6.79 0.94 4.69
CA GLN A 22 7.40 1.27 5.99
C GLN A 22 6.33 1.40 7.09
N ALA A 23 5.18 2.02 6.79
CA ALA A 23 4.07 2.10 7.74
C ALA A 23 3.48 0.71 8.05
N ALA A 24 3.31 -0.15 7.05
CA ALA A 24 2.85 -1.52 7.21
C ALA A 24 3.83 -2.38 8.04
N GLU A 25 5.14 -2.22 7.81
CA GLU A 25 6.19 -2.94 8.52
C GLU A 25 6.16 -2.66 10.03
N THR A 26 5.83 -1.43 10.44
CA THR A 26 5.65 -1.11 11.88
C THR A 26 4.55 -1.92 12.56
N LYS A 27 3.64 -2.51 11.78
CA LYS A 27 2.54 -3.37 12.23
C LYS A 27 2.81 -4.85 12.01
N GLY A 28 3.99 -5.23 11.52
CA GLY A 28 4.30 -6.60 11.15
C GLY A 28 3.55 -7.08 9.92
N CYS A 29 3.22 -6.18 9.00
CA CYS A 29 2.43 -6.47 7.81
C CYS A 29 3.13 -6.03 6.52
N VAL A 30 2.60 -6.49 5.39
CA VAL A 30 2.90 -6.01 4.03
C VAL A 30 1.61 -5.44 3.44
N PHE A 31 1.69 -4.26 2.84
CA PHE A 31 0.57 -3.67 2.12
C PHE A 31 0.58 -4.12 0.66
N PHE A 32 -0.57 -4.54 0.14
CA PHE A 32 -0.77 -4.94 -1.25
C PHE A 32 -1.80 -4.02 -1.88
N LEU A 33 -1.38 -3.26 -2.89
CA LEU A 33 -2.24 -2.29 -3.56
C LEU A 33 -3.30 -2.98 -4.42
N ASP A 34 -4.57 -2.62 -4.24
CA ASP A 34 -5.62 -2.97 -5.19
C ASP A 34 -5.93 -1.80 -6.12
N SER A 35 -6.18 -0.63 -5.54
CA SER A 35 -6.69 0.53 -6.27
C SER A 35 -6.13 1.85 -5.72
N LYS A 36 -5.99 2.81 -6.63
CA LYS A 36 -5.70 4.21 -6.33
C LYS A 36 -7.04 4.94 -6.24
N GLU A 37 -7.28 5.59 -5.13
CA GLU A 37 -8.58 6.16 -4.76
C GLU A 37 -8.65 7.67 -4.99
N GLY A 38 -7.59 8.24 -5.60
CA GLY A 38 -7.48 9.65 -5.92
C GLY A 38 -6.73 10.44 -4.86
N HIS A 39 -7.11 11.71 -4.69
CA HIS A 39 -6.38 12.67 -3.85
C HIS A 39 -4.89 12.75 -4.25
N GLU A 40 -4.59 12.77 -5.54
CA GLU A 40 -3.20 12.74 -6.00
C GLU A 40 -2.47 14.06 -5.74
N GLN A 41 -1.26 13.98 -5.18
CA GLN A 41 -0.36 15.12 -5.06
C GLN A 41 1.06 14.76 -5.46
N VAL A 42 1.70 15.67 -6.20
CA VAL A 42 3.10 15.54 -6.62
C VAL A 42 3.95 16.52 -5.83
N LYS A 43 4.89 16.00 -5.02
CA LYS A 43 5.78 16.82 -4.20
C LYS A 43 7.16 16.20 -4.11
N ASN A 44 8.21 16.98 -4.37
CA ASN A 44 9.61 16.53 -4.27
C ASN A 44 9.91 15.23 -5.05
N GLY A 45 9.23 15.02 -6.18
CA GLY A 45 9.36 13.80 -7.00
C GLY A 45 8.65 12.56 -6.44
N LEU A 46 7.80 12.73 -5.43
CA LEU A 46 6.92 11.71 -4.88
C LEU A 46 5.48 11.97 -5.36
N ILE A 47 4.77 10.90 -5.72
CA ILE A 47 3.38 10.94 -6.19
C ILE A 47 2.55 10.24 -5.11
N ALA A 48 1.91 11.01 -4.24
CA ALA A 48 1.02 10.51 -3.20
C ALA A 48 -0.39 10.36 -3.75
N SER A 49 -1.12 9.36 -3.29
CA SER A 49 -2.52 9.11 -3.63
C SER A 49 -3.11 8.26 -2.50
N ASP A 50 -4.36 8.50 -2.14
CA ASP A 50 -5.06 7.58 -1.24
C ASP A 50 -5.14 6.20 -1.93
N CYS A 51 -4.89 5.13 -1.18
CA CYS A 51 -4.85 3.78 -1.73
C CYS A 51 -5.71 2.81 -0.91
N SER A 52 -6.35 1.88 -1.60
CA SER A 52 -7.04 0.74 -1.00
C SER A 52 -6.35 -0.56 -1.40
N GLY A 53 -6.49 -1.59 -0.56
CA GLY A 53 -5.84 -2.87 -0.77
C GLY A 53 -5.91 -3.78 0.44
N TRP A 54 -4.85 -4.54 0.68
CA TRP A 54 -4.78 -5.48 1.81
C TRP A 54 -3.56 -5.21 2.67
N LEU A 55 -3.74 -5.27 3.99
CA LEU A 55 -2.67 -5.19 4.99
C LEU A 55 -2.49 -6.57 5.62
N VAL A 56 -1.65 -7.39 5.00
CA VAL A 56 -1.52 -8.83 5.32
C VAL A 56 -0.35 -9.05 6.29
N PRO A 57 -0.52 -9.85 7.37
CA PRO A 57 0.59 -10.22 8.26
C PRO A 57 1.75 -10.86 7.48
N VAL A 58 2.99 -10.58 7.90
CA VAL A 58 4.20 -11.09 7.21
C VAL A 58 4.23 -12.62 7.12
N GLU A 59 3.59 -13.32 8.05
CA GLU A 59 3.49 -14.78 8.06
C GLU A 59 2.59 -15.35 6.96
N GLU A 60 1.59 -14.57 6.51
CA GLU A 60 0.64 -14.95 5.45
C GLU A 60 0.98 -14.28 4.10
N ALA A 61 1.91 -13.32 4.09
CA ALA A 61 2.19 -12.47 2.93
C ALA A 61 2.74 -13.23 1.71
N GLU A 62 3.47 -14.33 1.90
CA GLU A 62 3.98 -15.14 0.78
C GLU A 62 2.84 -15.87 0.04
N GLU A 63 1.93 -16.49 0.80
CA GLU A 63 0.75 -17.17 0.26
C GLU A 63 -0.15 -16.17 -0.47
N PHE A 64 -0.46 -15.04 0.20
CA PHE A 64 -1.24 -13.98 -0.40
C PHE A 64 -0.58 -13.43 -1.67
N ASN A 65 0.74 -13.18 -1.67
CA ASN A 65 1.42 -12.62 -2.83
C ASN A 65 1.33 -13.54 -4.07
N ALA A 66 1.34 -14.86 -3.88
CA ALA A 66 1.16 -15.79 -5.00
C ALA A 66 -0.23 -15.65 -5.63
N GLU A 67 -1.30 -15.65 -4.82
CA GLU A 67 -2.68 -15.45 -5.30
C GLU A 67 -2.90 -14.06 -5.88
N TYR A 68 -2.36 -13.04 -5.21
CA TYR A 68 -2.41 -11.64 -5.62
C TYR A 68 -1.78 -11.46 -7.01
N MET A 69 -0.62 -12.06 -7.28
CA MET A 69 0.04 -11.96 -8.59
C MET A 69 -0.66 -12.76 -9.68
N ASP A 70 -1.37 -13.83 -9.33
CA ASP A 70 -2.16 -14.64 -10.26
C ASP A 70 -3.55 -14.03 -10.57
N PHE A 71 -3.86 -12.85 -10.01
CA PHE A 71 -5.17 -12.20 -10.11
C PHE A 71 -6.31 -13.10 -9.63
N CYS A 72 -6.01 -14.01 -8.69
CA CYS A 72 -6.99 -14.85 -8.04
C CYS A 72 -7.74 -14.02 -6.99
N GLU A 73 -9.07 -13.95 -7.08
CA GLU A 73 -9.91 -13.34 -6.06
C GLU A 73 -10.35 -14.42 -5.05
N CYS A 74 -9.95 -14.26 -3.79
CA CYS A 74 -10.44 -15.08 -2.67
C CYS A 74 -10.96 -14.17 -1.55
N ASP A 75 -12.27 -14.24 -1.29
CA ASP A 75 -12.94 -13.53 -0.18
C ASP A 75 -12.32 -13.83 1.19
N CYS A 76 -11.52 -14.90 1.31
CA CYS A 76 -10.79 -15.27 2.51
C CYS A 76 -9.81 -14.19 2.99
N TRP A 77 -9.38 -13.28 2.11
CA TRP A 77 -8.46 -12.19 2.42
C TRP A 77 -9.15 -10.87 2.78
N ASP A 78 -10.48 -10.77 2.65
CA ASP A 78 -11.25 -9.56 2.96
C ASP A 78 -11.05 -9.08 4.40
N LYS A 79 -10.75 -10.00 5.32
CA LYS A 79 -10.36 -9.68 6.71
C LYS A 79 -9.12 -8.79 6.83
N TYR A 80 -8.33 -8.65 5.76
CA TYR A 80 -7.16 -7.79 5.69
C TYR A 80 -7.37 -6.56 4.81
N PHE A 81 -8.57 -6.38 4.26
CA PHE A 81 -8.86 -5.20 3.44
C PHE A 81 -8.60 -3.92 4.25
N ALA A 82 -7.85 -3.00 3.67
CA ALA A 82 -7.27 -1.88 4.35
C ALA A 82 -7.22 -0.64 3.47
N TRP A 83 -7.23 0.51 4.15
CA TRP A 83 -6.90 1.79 3.54
C TRP A 83 -5.51 2.21 3.94
N GLU A 84 -4.83 2.80 2.99
CA GLU A 84 -3.77 3.74 3.21
C GLU A 84 -4.38 5.14 3.14
N THR A 85 -4.10 5.94 4.16
CA THR A 85 -4.44 7.36 4.19
C THR A 85 -3.17 8.15 4.45
N TRP A 86 -3.00 9.23 3.70
CA TRP A 86 -1.87 10.12 3.88
C TRP A 86 -2.31 11.56 4.13
N TYR A 87 -1.47 12.30 4.83
CA TYR A 87 -1.67 13.73 5.06
C TYR A 87 -0.33 14.44 5.22
N GLU A 88 -0.36 15.77 5.13
CA GLU A 88 0.80 16.62 5.36
C GLU A 88 0.84 17.09 6.82
N ASP A 89 1.95 16.85 7.52
CA ASP A 89 2.17 17.39 8.85
C ASP A 89 2.47 18.91 8.82
N ALA A 90 2.52 19.54 10.00
CA ALA A 90 2.80 20.97 10.12
C ALA A 90 4.19 21.42 9.58
N ARG A 91 5.10 20.47 9.30
CA ARG A 91 6.44 20.72 8.74
C ARG A 91 6.50 20.45 7.24
N GLY A 92 5.39 20.02 6.65
CA GLY A 92 5.27 19.71 5.24
C GLY A 92 5.71 18.30 4.86
N ASN A 93 5.87 17.40 5.84
CA ASN A 93 6.19 15.99 5.60
C ASN A 93 4.92 15.21 5.30
N ILE A 94 5.02 14.27 4.36
CA ILE A 94 3.98 13.28 4.11
C ILE A 94 4.04 12.24 5.23
N VAL A 95 2.93 12.11 5.94
CA VAL A 95 2.67 11.08 6.94
C VAL A 95 1.69 10.09 6.33
N ILE A 96 1.92 8.80 6.57
CA ILE A 96 1.13 7.70 6.03
C ILE A 96 0.66 6.85 7.21
N GLU A 97 -0.63 6.54 7.21
CA GLU A 97 -1.24 5.58 8.11
C GLU A 97 -1.93 4.50 7.28
N VAL A 98 -1.78 3.24 7.69
CA VAL A 98 -2.45 2.09 7.08
C VAL A 98 -3.34 1.41 8.09
N SER A 99 -4.58 1.05 7.75
CA SER A 99 -5.51 0.41 8.67
C SER A 99 -6.50 -0.50 7.97
N VAL A 100 -6.71 -1.69 8.54
CA VAL A 100 -7.79 -2.62 8.17
C VAL A 100 -9.14 -2.00 8.51
N VAL A 101 -10.17 -2.30 7.71
CA VAL A 101 -11.57 -1.81 7.85
C VAL A 101 -12.48 -2.84 8.48
#